data_AF-A0A818Q8H9-F1
#
_entry.id   AF-A0A818Q8H9-F1
#
_cell.length_a   1.000
_cell.length_b   1.000
_cell.length_c   1.000
_cell.angle_alpha   90.00
_cell.angle_beta   90.00
_cell.angle_gamma   90.00
#
_symmetry.space_group_name_H-M   'P 1'
#
loop_
_entity.id
_entity.type
_entity.pdbx_description
1 polymer ?
#
loop_
_entity_poly.entity_id
_entity_poly.type
_entity_poly.pdbx_seq_one_letter_code
_entity_poly.pdbx_strand_id
1 'polypeptide(L)'
;ARARFIFDCLDTNKSGYIDNLELQKLLIQWGLPENEVEDYLAGDDDKKFSFEEFYEKLKPIWDFAYENMSVRDMGQVVQPPDQKSQ
;
A
#
# COMPACT_ATOMS: atom_id res chain seq x y z
N ALA A 1 -5.22 -11.37 -0.98
CA ALA A 1 -5.03 -10.81 0.37
C ALA A 1 -5.12 -9.28 0.35
N ARG A 2 -5.60 -8.64 1.42
CA ARG A 2 -5.76 -7.16 1.54
C ARG A 2 -4.49 -6.39 1.17
N ALA A 3 -3.36 -6.78 1.75
CA ALA A 3 -2.06 -6.21 1.47
C ALA A 3 -1.67 -6.30 -0.01
N ARG A 4 -1.98 -7.42 -0.68
CA ARG A 4 -1.64 -7.62 -2.09
C ARG A 4 -2.42 -6.67 -3.00
N PHE A 5 -3.70 -6.46 -2.72
CA PHE A 5 -4.51 -5.49 -3.45
C PHE A 5 -3.93 -4.08 -3.33
N ILE A 6 -3.58 -3.65 -2.11
CA ILE A 6 -2.98 -2.34 -1.88
C ILE A 6 -1.61 -2.23 -2.56
N PHE A 7 -0.79 -3.28 -2.49
CA PHE A 7 0.50 -3.33 -3.18
C PHE A 7 0.36 -3.18 -4.70
N ASP A 8 -0.59 -3.88 -5.32
CA ASP A 8 -0.81 -3.81 -6.77
C ASP A 8 -1.39 -2.44 -7.19
N CYS A 9 -2.13 -1.75 -6.32
CA CYS A 9 -2.54 -0.36 -6.55
C CYS A 9 -1.37 0.63 -6.47
N LEU A 10 -0.34 0.29 -5.70
CA LEU A 10 0.82 1.12 -5.41
C LEU A 10 1.96 0.97 -6.40
N ASP A 11 2.21 -0.26 -6.84
CA ASP A 11 3.21 -0.64 -7.83
C ASP A 11 2.74 -0.21 -9.23
N THR A 12 2.61 1.11 -9.41
CA THR A 12 2.08 1.74 -10.62
C THR A 12 2.97 1.50 -11.82
N ASN A 13 4.28 1.36 -11.58
CA ASN A 13 5.26 1.02 -12.60
C ASN A 13 5.35 -0.50 -12.86
N LYS A 14 4.64 -1.34 -12.07
CA LYS A 14 4.64 -2.81 -12.14
C LYS A 14 6.04 -3.40 -12.04
N SER A 15 6.91 -2.77 -11.27
CA SER A 15 8.27 -3.23 -11.03
C SER A 15 8.32 -4.44 -10.09
N GLY A 16 7.24 -4.70 -9.35
CA GLY A 16 7.21 -5.69 -8.28
C GLY A 16 7.79 -5.18 -6.95
N TYR A 17 8.07 -3.87 -6.86
CA TYR A 17 8.63 -3.20 -5.70
C TYR A 17 7.93 -1.85 -5.49
N ILE A 18 7.78 -1.41 -4.25
CA ILE A 18 7.32 -0.06 -3.93
C ILE A 18 8.53 0.82 -3.70
N ASP A 19 8.71 1.82 -4.55
CA ASP A 19 9.74 2.83 -4.36
C ASP A 19 9.29 4.00 -3.46
N ASN A 20 10.23 4.88 -3.13
CA ASN A 20 9.96 6.07 -2.32
C ASN A 20 8.83 6.94 -2.88
N LEU A 21 8.76 7.13 -4.20
CA LEU A 21 7.73 7.97 -4.82
C LEU A 21 6.35 7.31 -4.76
N GLU A 22 6.29 5.99 -4.94
CA GLU A 22 5.06 5.20 -4.83
C GLU A 22 4.54 5.19 -3.39
N LEU A 23 5.43 5.02 -2.40
CA LEU A 23 5.09 5.10 -0.99
C LEU A 23 4.72 6.54 -0.55
N GLN A 24 5.38 7.56 -1.09
CA GLN A 24 5.04 8.96 -0.79
C GLN A 24 3.64 9.32 -1.31
N LYS A 25 3.36 8.97 -2.56
CA LYS A 25 2.01 9.14 -3.17
C LYS A 25 0.94 8.46 -2.33
N LEU A 26 1.26 7.31 -1.74
CA LEU A 26 0.36 6.58 -0.86
C LEU A 26 -0.09 7.38 0.34
N LEU A 27 0.89 7.90 1.09
CA LEU A 27 0.62 8.60 2.33
C LEU A 27 -0.18 9.86 2.03
N ILE A 28 0.17 10.60 0.97
CA ILE A 28 -0.62 11.75 0.50
C ILE A 28 -2.07 11.37 0.22
N GLN A 29 -2.32 10.30 -0.56
CA GLN A 29 -3.68 9.91 -0.95
C GLN A 29 -4.57 9.56 0.25
N TRP A 30 -3.98 9.01 1.31
CA TRP A 30 -4.68 8.66 2.54
C TRP A 30 -4.68 9.77 3.59
N GLY A 31 -4.03 10.91 3.30
CA GLY A 31 -3.90 12.02 4.23
C GLY A 31 -2.98 11.71 5.41
N LEU A 32 -2.06 10.76 5.23
CA LEU A 32 -1.00 10.44 6.17
C LEU A 32 0.24 11.31 5.91
N PRO A 33 1.06 11.57 6.94
CA PRO A 33 2.28 12.37 6.82
C PRO A 33 3.31 11.69 5.92
N GLU A 34 3.61 12.31 4.79
CA GLU A 34 4.60 11.82 3.82
C GLU A 34 6.07 12.01 4.26
N ASN A 35 6.31 12.83 5.29
CA ASN A 35 7.64 13.11 5.80
C ASN A 35 8.28 11.90 6.51
N GLU A 36 7.50 10.87 6.84
CA GLU A 36 7.99 9.66 7.51
C GLU A 36 8.47 8.59 6.51
N VAL A 37 8.29 8.80 5.19
CA VAL A 37 8.68 7.81 4.15
C VAL A 37 10.18 7.52 4.19
N GLU A 38 10.99 8.55 4.41
CA GLU A 38 12.44 8.37 4.54
C GLU A 38 12.78 7.52 5.76
N ASP A 39 12.07 7.69 6.88
CA ASP A 39 12.29 6.88 8.09
C ASP A 39 11.84 5.42 7.89
N TYR A 40 10.74 5.19 7.15
CA TYR A 40 10.31 3.84 6.79
C TYR A 40 11.36 3.14 5.91
N LEU A 41 11.99 3.86 4.98
CA LEU A 41 12.95 3.31 4.02
C LEU A 41 14.41 3.39 4.49
N ALA A 42 14.69 4.05 5.61
CA ALA A 42 16.06 4.28 6.10
C ALA A 42 16.81 2.97 6.43
N GLY A 43 16.09 1.88 6.67
CA GLY A 43 16.65 0.56 6.95
C GLY A 43 16.80 -0.36 5.74
N ASP A 44 16.49 0.12 4.52
CA ASP A 44 16.52 -0.68 3.31
C ASP A 44 17.63 -0.22 2.35
N ASP A 45 18.55 -1.13 2.00
CA ASP A 45 19.73 -0.83 1.17
C ASP A 45 19.35 -0.28 -0.22
N ASP A 46 18.24 -0.78 -0.78
CA ASP A 46 17.76 -0.40 -2.11
C ASP A 46 16.68 0.70 -2.08
N LYS A 47 16.29 1.16 -0.88
CA LYS A 47 15.20 2.15 -0.67
C LYS A 47 13.89 1.77 -1.38
N LYS A 48 13.62 0.47 -1.46
CA LYS A 48 12.43 -0.10 -2.09
C LYS A 48 11.93 -1.25 -1.23
N PHE A 49 10.62 -1.44 -1.19
CA PHE A 49 10.04 -2.60 -0.53
C PHE A 49 9.59 -3.65 -1.53
N SER A 50 10.06 -4.87 -1.33
CA SER A 50 9.40 -6.05 -1.89
C SER A 50 8.00 -6.24 -1.28
N PHE A 51 7.18 -7.10 -1.89
CA PHE A 51 5.86 -7.42 -1.33
C PHE A 51 5.95 -8.01 0.09
N GLU A 52 6.96 -8.83 0.37
CA GLU A 52 7.14 -9.46 1.69
C GLU A 52 7.44 -8.41 2.76
N GLU A 53 8.34 -7.48 2.46
CA GLU A 53 8.69 -6.39 3.36
C GLU A 53 7.54 -5.41 3.54
N PHE A 54 6.82 -5.10 2.48
CA PHE A 54 5.59 -4.33 2.55
C PHE A 54 4.56 -5.03 3.45
N TYR A 55 4.40 -6.34 3.31
CA TYR A 55 3.46 -7.13 4.11
C TYR A 55 3.79 -7.10 5.60
N GLU A 56 5.07 -7.30 5.95
CA GLU A 56 5.52 -7.40 7.33
C GLU A 56 5.76 -6.05 8.00
N LYS A 57 6.53 -5.15 7.35
CA LYS A 57 6.94 -3.86 7.92
C LYS A 57 5.83 -2.80 7.87
N LEU A 58 4.98 -2.84 6.84
CA LEU A 58 3.95 -1.82 6.60
C LEU A 58 2.52 -2.28 6.89
N LYS A 59 2.35 -3.34 7.71
CA LYS A 59 1.04 -3.82 8.16
C LYS A 59 0.06 -2.74 8.66
N PRO A 60 0.46 -1.83 9.55
CA PRO A 60 -0.44 -0.79 10.03
C PRO A 60 -0.92 0.12 8.90
N ILE A 61 -0.06 0.35 7.90
CA ILE A 61 -0.31 1.24 6.77
C ILE A 61 -1.28 0.58 5.79
N TRP A 62 -0.98 -0.63 5.30
CA TRP A 62 -1.83 -1.30 4.30
C TRP A 62 -3.14 -1.86 4.88
N ASP A 63 -3.22 -2.09 6.18
CA ASP A 63 -4.49 -2.47 6.82
C ASP A 63 -5.39 -1.24 6.96
N PHE A 64 -4.85 -0.10 7.44
CA PHE A 64 -5.57 1.17 7.47
C PHE A 64 -6.04 1.60 6.08
N ALA A 65 -5.15 1.52 5.10
CA ALA A 65 -5.41 1.74 3.69
C ALA A 65 -6.65 1.03 3.16
N TYR A 66 -6.71 -0.27 3.43
CA TYR A 66 -7.71 -1.15 2.89
C TYR A 66 -9.07 -0.84 3.51
N GLU A 67 -9.09 -0.61 4.83
CA GLU A 67 -10.29 -0.15 5.53
C GLU A 67 -10.72 1.23 5.04
N ASN A 68 -9.80 2.18 4.83
CA ASN A 68 -10.15 3.55 4.44
C ASN A 68 -10.48 3.70 2.93
N MET A 69 -9.85 2.91 2.05
CA MET A 69 -10.25 2.80 0.63
C MET A 69 -11.65 2.19 0.50
N SER A 70 -12.00 1.21 1.33
CA SER A 70 -13.36 0.65 1.36
C SER A 70 -14.41 1.69 1.77
N VAL A 71 -14.02 2.70 2.54
CA VAL A 71 -14.90 3.76 3.04
C VAL A 71 -15.04 4.92 2.05
N ARG A 72 -14.00 5.24 1.25
CA ARG A 72 -14.06 6.30 0.23
C ARG A 72 -14.66 5.86 -1.10
N ASP A 73 -14.74 4.56 -1.36
CA ASP A 73 -15.34 4.01 -2.58
C ASP A 73 -16.83 3.61 -2.39
N MET A 74 -17.64 4.54 -1.88
CA MET A 74 -19.10 4.50 -2.08
C MET A 74 -19.47 5.06 -3.47
N GLY A 75 -18.78 4.62 -4.52
CA GLY A 75 -18.99 5.10 -5.89
C GLY A 75 -18.67 4.11 -7.01
N GLN A 76 -17.66 3.25 -6.87
CA GLN A 76 -17.28 2.23 -7.85
C GLN A 76 -16.67 0.97 -7.18
N VAL A 77 -17.55 0.01 -6.95
CA VAL A 77 -17.27 -1.35 -6.44
C VAL A 77 -16.05 -2.01 -7.13
N VAL A 78 -14.87 -1.91 -6.52
CA VAL A 78 -13.77 -2.87 -6.71
C VAL A 78 -13.79 -3.83 -5.53
N GLN A 79 -14.52 -4.93 -5.70
CA GLN A 79 -14.51 -6.04 -4.76
C GLN A 79 -13.08 -6.61 -4.68
N PRO A 80 -12.53 -6.78 -3.46
CA PRO A 80 -11.29 -7.52 -3.28
C PRO A 80 -11.47 -8.96 -3.78
N PRO A 81 -10.47 -9.56 -4.45
CA PRO A 81 -10.60 -10.87 -5.08
C PRO A 81 -10.89 -12.04 -4.11
N ASP A 82 -10.80 -11.83 -2.80
CA ASP A 82 -10.97 -12.88 -1.78
C ASP A 82 -12.40 -13.00 -1.21
N GLN A 83 -13.42 -12.38 -1.82
CA GLN A 83 -14.83 -12.62 -1.44
C GLN A 83 -15.67 -13.22 -2.56
N LYS A 84 -15.15 -14.26 -3.22
CA LYS A 84 -16.02 -15.25 -3.89
C LYS A 84 -15.91 -16.62 -3.23
N SER A 85 -17.06 -17.06 -2.74
CA SER A 85 -17.43 -18.43 -2.36
C SER A 85 -17.25 -18.78 -0.88
N GLN A 86 -18.30 -18.59 -0.08
CA GLN A 86 -19.34 -19.60 0.12
C GLN A 86 -20.64 -18.95 0.61
#